data_AF-A0A2R3QFM4-F1
#
_entry.id   AF-A0A2R3QFM4-F1
#
_cell.length_a   1.000
_cell.length_b   1.000
_cell.length_c   1.000
_cell.angle_alpha   90.00
_cell.angle_beta   90.00
_cell.angle_gamma   90.00
#
_symmetry.space_group_name_H-M   'P 1'
#
loop_
_entity.id
_entity.type
_entity.pdbx_description
1 polymer ?
#
loop_
_entity_poly.entity_id
_entity_poly.type
_entity_poly.pdbx_seq_one_letter_code
_entity_poly.pdbx_strand_id
1 'polypeptide(L)'
;MSMQVNDAQGIAPQSLNGMDLETAMMAVQSRRASLLEDQLKQQIASVQAKNNQISRLNELLGQLNKAAAAMPSDAKAGDKVKLSPAARAEINAAAAQAGVSLPAEFQPRWDVRLRDGSVIQVDEAGKNEAEHCKKVNWAFRSSNYSGVKGVASITETSALNKGQLDGFVQQMKSNIDSLSNSQQMDMLRLQSLSNKRNEAFEVMTNFIKKMQDNRNSIIGNMR
;
A
#
# COMPACT_ATOMS: atom_id res chain seq x y z
N MET A 1 -65.34 -42.77 45.84
CA MET A 1 -65.99 -42.44 44.54
C MET A 1 -65.16 -41.34 43.93
N SER A 2 -64.55 -41.44 42.77
CA SER A 2 -64.57 -42.45 41.71
C SER A 2 -63.41 -42.11 40.78
N MET A 3 -62.63 -43.15 40.45
CA MET A 3 -61.76 -43.35 39.28
C MET A 3 -61.71 -42.26 38.20
N GLN A 4 -60.50 -41.94 37.74
CA GLN A 4 -60.12 -42.38 36.39
C GLN A 4 -58.59 -42.52 36.26
N VAL A 5 -58.16 -43.78 36.11
CA VAL A 5 -56.89 -44.21 35.54
C VAL A 5 -57.23 -44.67 34.12
N ASN A 6 -56.52 -44.15 33.11
CA ASN A 6 -56.36 -44.63 31.73
C ASN A 6 -55.50 -43.56 31.03
N ASP A 7 -54.49 -43.81 30.21
CA ASP A 7 -53.95 -45.01 29.61
C ASP A 7 -52.44 -44.80 29.44
N ALA A 8 -51.69 -45.88 29.60
CA ALA A 8 -50.30 -45.97 29.20
C ALA A 8 -50.21 -46.00 27.66
N GLN A 9 -49.57 -45.02 27.03
CA GLN A 9 -48.86 -45.22 25.76
C GLN A 9 -47.55 -44.43 25.79
N GLY A 10 -46.46 -45.18 25.77
CA GLY A 10 -45.11 -44.65 25.80
C GLY A 10 -44.83 -43.77 24.58
N ILE A 11 -44.21 -42.64 24.84
CA ILE A 11 -43.31 -42.00 23.88
C ILE A 11 -41.99 -41.89 24.61
N ALA A 12 -41.02 -42.69 24.16
CA ALA A 12 -39.67 -42.71 24.70
C ALA A 12 -39.07 -41.29 24.73
N PRO A 13 -38.47 -40.83 25.85
CA PRO A 13 -37.55 -39.71 25.82
C PRO A 13 -36.17 -40.25 25.44
N GLN A 14 -36.04 -40.79 24.23
CA GLN A 14 -34.77 -41.27 23.71
C GLN A 14 -34.53 -40.66 22.34
N SER A 15 -33.37 -39.98 22.21
CA SER A 15 -32.69 -39.63 20.96
C SER A 15 -32.87 -38.24 20.34
N LEU A 16 -33.35 -37.21 21.07
CA LEU A 16 -33.39 -35.83 20.52
C LEU A 16 -32.19 -34.93 20.89
N ASN A 17 -31.39 -35.27 21.92
CA ASN A 17 -30.25 -34.43 22.33
C ASN A 17 -28.95 -34.66 21.53
N GLY A 18 -28.83 -35.78 20.80
CA GLY A 18 -27.63 -36.09 20.01
C GLY A 18 -27.59 -35.38 18.65
N MET A 19 -28.74 -35.28 17.98
CA MET A 19 -28.85 -34.67 16.65
C MET A 19 -28.66 -33.14 16.68
N ASP A 20 -29.15 -32.48 17.73
CA ASP A 20 -28.95 -31.04 17.91
C ASP A 20 -27.50 -30.71 18.32
N LEU A 21 -26.82 -31.57 19.08
CA LEU A 21 -25.39 -31.43 19.40
C LEU A 21 -24.51 -31.62 18.16
N GLU A 22 -24.82 -32.60 17.31
CA GLU A 22 -24.14 -32.85 16.04
C GLU A 22 -24.36 -31.70 15.05
N THR A 23 -25.59 -31.18 14.97
CA THR A 23 -25.94 -30.01 14.15
C THR A 23 -25.26 -28.74 14.68
N ALA A 24 -25.25 -28.54 16.00
CA ALA A 24 -24.53 -27.45 16.65
C ALA A 24 -23.02 -27.55 16.44
N MET A 25 -22.44 -28.75 16.52
CA MET A 25 -21.01 -28.97 16.28
C MET A 25 -20.64 -28.75 14.80
N MET A 26 -21.48 -29.21 13.87
CA MET A 26 -21.32 -28.93 12.45
C MET A 26 -21.43 -27.43 12.17
N ALA A 27 -22.35 -26.73 12.84
CA ALA A 27 -22.47 -25.27 12.76
C ALA A 27 -21.22 -24.56 13.31
N VAL A 28 -20.63 -25.04 14.41
CA VAL A 28 -19.37 -24.50 14.96
C VAL A 28 -18.19 -24.73 14.02
N GLN A 29 -18.03 -25.94 13.47
CA GLN A 29 -16.95 -26.23 12.53
C GLN A 29 -17.13 -25.46 11.21
N SER A 30 -18.37 -25.31 10.73
CA SER A 30 -18.69 -24.47 9.58
C SER A 30 -18.31 -23.01 9.84
N ARG A 31 -18.69 -22.43 10.99
CA ARG A 31 -18.30 -21.07 11.39
C ARG A 31 -16.78 -20.90 11.49
N ARG A 32 -16.07 -21.88 12.05
CA ARG A 32 -14.61 -21.86 12.15
C ARG A 32 -13.95 -21.90 10.77
N ALA A 33 -14.44 -22.76 9.88
CA ALA A 33 -13.95 -22.85 8.50
C ALA A 33 -14.19 -21.54 7.74
N SER A 34 -15.38 -20.93 7.87
CA SER A 34 -15.67 -19.62 7.28
C SER A 34 -14.74 -18.53 7.80
N LEU A 35 -14.48 -18.47 9.11
CA LEU A 35 -13.58 -17.47 9.69
C LEU A 35 -12.12 -17.65 9.21
N LEU A 36 -11.63 -18.88 9.13
CA LEU A 36 -10.29 -19.17 8.61
C LEU A 36 -10.15 -18.77 7.14
N GLU A 37 -11.19 -19.01 6.33
CA GLU A 37 -11.24 -18.60 4.93
C GLU A 37 -11.25 -17.06 4.78
N ASP A 38 -12.00 -16.35 5.61
CA ASP A 38 -12.02 -14.89 5.63
C ASP A 38 -10.66 -14.31 6.02
N GLN A 39 -10.02 -14.87 7.05
CA GLN A 39 -8.67 -14.48 7.45
C GLN A 39 -7.65 -14.76 6.34
N LEU A 40 -7.74 -15.92 5.67
CA LEU A 40 -6.87 -16.25 4.54
C LEU A 40 -7.04 -15.24 3.40
N LYS A 41 -8.29 -14.89 3.03
CA LYS A 41 -8.58 -13.89 1.99
C LYS A 41 -8.02 -12.51 2.34
N GLN A 42 -8.26 -12.04 3.57
CA GLN A 42 -7.72 -10.76 4.05
C GLN A 42 -6.18 -10.75 3.99
N GLN A 43 -5.57 -11.84 4.43
CA GLN A 43 -4.12 -11.97 4.45
C GLN A 43 -3.53 -12.00 3.02
N ILE A 44 -4.19 -12.67 2.06
CA ILE A 44 -3.78 -12.66 0.64
C ILE A 44 -3.87 -11.24 0.08
N ALA A 45 -4.98 -10.54 0.34
CA ALA A 45 -5.16 -9.16 -0.11
C ALA A 45 -4.09 -8.23 0.48
N SER A 46 -3.74 -8.38 1.76
CA SER A 46 -2.63 -7.65 2.40
C SER A 46 -1.30 -7.90 1.70
N VAL A 47 -0.96 -9.17 1.43
CA VAL A 47 0.28 -9.54 0.74
C VAL A 47 0.32 -8.99 -0.68
N GLN A 48 -0.79 -9.03 -1.41
CA GLN A 48 -0.90 -8.45 -2.76
C GLN A 48 -0.73 -6.93 -2.74
N ALA A 49 -1.37 -6.24 -1.80
CA ALA A 49 -1.23 -4.80 -1.63
C ALA A 49 0.23 -4.41 -1.33
N LYS A 50 0.91 -5.14 -0.43
CA LYS A 50 2.32 -4.94 -0.12
C LYS A 50 3.23 -5.22 -1.32
N ASN A 51 2.98 -6.30 -2.07
CA ASN A 51 3.68 -6.60 -3.32
C ASN A 51 3.61 -5.42 -4.31
N ASN A 52 2.40 -4.91 -4.54
CA ASN A 52 2.18 -3.78 -5.44
C ASN A 52 2.90 -2.52 -4.94
N GLN A 53 2.87 -2.25 -3.63
CA GLN A 53 3.54 -1.10 -3.04
C GLN A 53 5.07 -1.22 -3.16
N ILE A 54 5.65 -2.39 -2.91
CA ILE A 54 7.08 -2.65 -3.08
C ILE A 54 7.50 -2.47 -4.53
N SER A 55 6.70 -2.95 -5.50
CA SER A 55 6.98 -2.74 -6.94
C SER A 55 7.06 -1.25 -7.27
N ARG A 56 6.07 -0.47 -6.85
CA ARG A 56 6.02 0.99 -7.12
C ARG A 56 7.16 1.74 -6.44
N LEU A 57 7.53 1.35 -5.22
CA LEU A 57 8.68 1.93 -4.52
C LEU A 57 9.99 1.55 -5.19
N ASN A 58 10.13 0.33 -5.72
CA ASN A 58 11.30 -0.10 -6.49
C ASN A 58 11.42 0.67 -7.82
N GLU A 59 10.31 0.94 -8.49
CA GLU A 59 10.27 1.79 -9.69
C GLU A 59 10.75 3.22 -9.35
N LEU A 60 10.22 3.83 -8.29
CA LEU A 60 10.69 5.13 -7.81
C LEU A 60 12.18 5.09 -7.45
N LEU A 61 12.62 4.10 -6.68
CA LEU A 61 14.01 3.93 -6.29
C LEU A 61 14.92 3.76 -7.51
N GLY A 62 14.46 3.05 -8.54
CA GLY A 62 15.15 2.93 -9.82
C GLY A 62 15.35 4.28 -10.50
N GLN A 63 14.32 5.13 -10.54
CA GLN A 63 14.43 6.47 -11.12
C GLN A 63 15.34 7.40 -10.32
N LEU A 64 15.28 7.33 -8.98
CA LEU A 64 16.20 8.09 -8.11
C LEU A 64 17.65 7.64 -8.27
N ASN A 65 17.90 6.33 -8.38
CA ASN A 65 19.24 5.79 -8.62
C ASN A 65 19.78 6.18 -10.00
N LYS A 66 18.95 6.23 -11.04
CA LYS A 66 19.37 6.76 -12.36
C LYS A 66 19.78 8.22 -12.26
N ALA A 67 19.03 9.04 -11.52
CA ALA A 67 19.40 10.43 -11.28
C ALA A 67 20.72 10.56 -10.51
N ALA A 68 20.95 9.70 -9.51
CA ALA A 68 22.20 9.66 -8.77
C ALA A 68 23.39 9.21 -9.64
N ALA A 69 23.18 8.23 -10.53
CA ALA A 69 24.21 7.71 -11.44
C ALA A 69 24.60 8.69 -12.55
N ALA A 70 23.74 9.66 -12.87
CA ALA A 70 24.07 10.73 -13.82
C ALA A 70 25.04 11.76 -13.24
N MET A 71 25.32 11.71 -11.93
CA MET A 71 26.30 12.59 -11.29
C MET A 71 27.73 12.08 -11.49
N PRO A 72 28.74 12.98 -11.52
CA PRO A 72 30.15 12.59 -11.48
C PRO A 72 30.47 11.71 -10.27
N SER A 73 31.42 10.78 -10.42
CA SER A 73 31.81 9.84 -9.36
C SER A 73 32.46 10.50 -8.15
N ASP A 74 33.07 11.68 -8.33
CA ASP A 74 33.68 12.51 -7.29
C ASP A 74 32.72 13.57 -6.71
N ALA A 75 31.45 13.55 -7.11
CA ALA A 75 30.45 14.51 -6.65
C ALA A 75 30.25 14.42 -5.13
N LYS A 76 30.31 15.59 -4.49
CA LYS A 76 30.14 15.80 -3.05
C LYS A 76 28.68 16.03 -2.71
N ALA A 77 28.34 15.87 -1.43
CA ALA A 77 26.96 16.02 -0.95
C ALA A 77 26.32 17.40 -1.28
N GLY A 78 27.12 18.47 -1.32
CA GLY A 78 26.65 19.81 -1.65
C GLY A 78 26.41 20.06 -3.15
N ASP A 79 26.86 19.15 -4.03
CA ASP A 79 26.81 19.37 -5.46
C ASP A 79 25.38 19.27 -5.99
N LYS A 80 25.02 20.21 -6.85
CA LYS A 80 23.66 20.34 -7.38
C LYS A 80 23.35 19.23 -8.37
N VAL A 81 22.24 18.55 -8.16
CA VAL A 81 21.74 17.51 -9.06
C VAL A 81 20.87 18.17 -10.11
N LYS A 82 21.32 18.18 -11.37
CA LYS A 82 20.53 18.70 -12.48
C LYS A 82 19.64 17.58 -13.02
N LEU A 83 18.35 17.65 -12.70
CA LEU A 83 17.36 16.75 -13.27
C LEU A 83 16.88 17.31 -14.61
N SER A 84 16.93 16.50 -15.67
CA SER A 84 16.27 16.87 -16.92
C SER A 84 14.75 16.91 -16.71
N PRO A 85 14.01 17.69 -17.54
CA PRO A 85 12.55 17.72 -17.46
C PRO A 85 11.90 16.33 -17.55
N ALA A 86 12.45 15.46 -18.41
CA ALA A 86 12.00 14.08 -18.55
C ALA A 86 12.24 13.24 -17.28
N ALA A 87 13.47 13.26 -16.74
CA ALA A 87 13.79 12.51 -15.52
C ALA A 87 12.91 12.94 -14.34
N ARG A 88 12.63 14.25 -14.22
CA ARG A 88 11.75 14.75 -13.17
C ARG A 88 10.29 14.32 -13.38
N ALA A 89 9.79 14.34 -14.61
CA ALA A 89 8.45 13.82 -14.90
C ALA A 89 8.32 12.34 -14.52
N GLU A 90 9.34 11.52 -14.83
CA GLU A 90 9.37 10.10 -14.46
C GLU A 90 9.42 9.89 -12.94
N ILE A 91 10.25 10.65 -12.22
CA ILE A 91 10.33 10.59 -10.75
C ILE A 91 9.00 11.02 -10.12
N ASN A 92 8.40 12.12 -10.60
CA ASN A 92 7.12 12.61 -10.11
C ASN A 92 5.99 11.58 -10.35
N ALA A 93 5.95 10.96 -11.53
CA ALA A 93 4.98 9.93 -11.84
C ALA A 93 5.15 8.69 -10.94
N ALA A 94 6.39 8.20 -10.78
CA ALA A 94 6.68 7.05 -9.94
C ALA A 94 6.34 7.34 -8.46
N ALA A 95 6.66 8.54 -7.97
CA ALA A 95 6.34 8.96 -6.61
C ALA A 95 4.82 9.03 -6.39
N ALA A 96 4.07 9.59 -7.35
CA ALA A 96 2.61 9.63 -7.28
C ALA A 96 1.99 8.22 -7.27
N GLN A 97 2.49 7.30 -8.11
CA GLN A 97 2.01 5.91 -8.12
C GLN A 97 2.31 5.18 -6.81
N ALA A 98 3.49 5.44 -6.22
CA ALA A 98 3.90 4.89 -4.93
C ALA A 98 3.21 5.56 -3.72
N GLY A 99 2.47 6.66 -3.92
CA GLY A 99 1.85 7.43 -2.84
C GLY A 99 2.88 8.18 -1.97
N VAL A 100 4.04 8.51 -2.53
CA VAL A 100 5.14 9.19 -1.83
C VAL A 100 5.12 10.67 -2.17
N SER A 101 5.11 11.53 -1.14
CA SER A 101 5.30 12.97 -1.33
C SER A 101 6.79 13.27 -1.53
N LEU A 102 7.12 13.90 -2.66
CA LEU A 102 8.48 14.35 -2.92
C LEU A 102 8.82 15.61 -2.13
N PRO A 103 10.06 15.73 -1.61
CA PRO A 103 10.56 16.98 -1.04
C PRO A 103 10.53 18.14 -2.05
N ALA A 104 10.40 19.37 -1.55
CA ALA A 104 10.29 20.56 -2.40
C ALA A 104 11.51 20.79 -3.29
N GLU A 105 12.66 20.25 -2.92
CA GLU A 105 13.92 20.38 -3.64
C GLU A 105 13.93 19.61 -4.97
N PHE A 106 13.07 18.60 -5.12
CA PHE A 106 12.89 17.91 -6.39
C PHE A 106 12.17 18.80 -7.41
N GLN A 107 11.42 19.81 -6.97
CA GLN A 107 10.71 20.71 -7.86
C GLN A 107 11.67 21.71 -8.53
N PRO A 108 11.38 22.14 -9.78
CA PRO A 108 12.18 23.15 -10.45
C PRO A 108 12.13 24.48 -9.71
N ARG A 109 13.24 25.20 -9.78
CA ARG A 109 13.32 26.61 -9.39
C ARG A 109 13.91 27.43 -10.51
N TRP A 110 13.63 28.72 -10.52
CA TRP A 110 14.18 29.65 -11.51
C TRP A 110 14.77 30.87 -10.83
N ASP A 111 15.94 31.27 -11.28
CA ASP A 111 16.55 32.54 -10.94
C ASP A 111 16.14 33.59 -11.97
N VAL A 112 15.39 34.59 -11.55
CA VAL A 112 14.99 35.74 -12.35
C VAL A 112 15.97 36.87 -12.08
N ARG A 113 16.85 37.16 -13.04
CA ARG A 113 17.78 38.30 -12.95
C ARG A 113 17.13 39.53 -13.56
N LEU A 114 17.07 40.62 -12.81
CA LEU A 114 16.59 41.91 -13.27
C LEU A 114 17.74 42.73 -13.90
N ARG A 115 17.39 43.77 -14.66
CA ARG A 115 18.38 44.62 -15.35
C ARG A 115 19.27 45.42 -14.40
N ASP A 116 18.81 45.66 -13.18
CA ASP A 116 19.60 46.26 -12.10
C ASP A 116 20.61 45.28 -11.46
N GLY A 117 20.62 44.01 -11.90
CA GLY A 117 21.50 42.96 -11.41
C GLY A 117 20.95 42.15 -10.23
N SER A 118 19.80 42.51 -9.66
CA SER A 118 19.17 41.73 -8.58
C SER A 118 18.66 40.37 -9.10
N VAL A 119 18.67 39.36 -8.24
CA VAL A 119 18.22 37.99 -8.56
C VAL A 119 17.13 37.58 -7.58
N ILE A 120 16.02 37.09 -8.12
CA ILE A 120 14.86 36.63 -7.36
C ILE A 120 14.62 35.16 -7.72
N GLN A 121 14.68 34.27 -6.72
CA GLN A 121 14.28 32.86 -6.89
C GLN A 121 12.76 32.75 -6.92
N VAL A 122 12.24 32.01 -7.89
CA VAL A 122 10.81 31.76 -8.05
C VAL A 122 10.50 30.31 -8.37
N ASP A 123 9.25 29.94 -8.12
CA ASP A 123 8.64 28.69 -8.58
C ASP A 123 8.09 28.83 -10.02
N GLU A 124 7.34 27.83 -10.48
CA GLU A 124 6.84 27.79 -11.85
C GLU A 124 5.84 28.92 -12.14
N ALA A 125 5.00 29.26 -11.15
CA ALA A 125 4.07 30.37 -11.25
C ALA A 125 4.82 31.71 -11.38
N GLY A 126 5.82 31.95 -10.53
CA GLY A 126 6.64 33.15 -10.61
C GLY A 126 7.52 33.21 -11.86
N LYS A 127 7.93 32.06 -12.42
CA LYS A 127 8.59 32.00 -13.74
C LYS A 127 7.64 32.43 -14.86
N ASN A 128 6.39 31.98 -14.85
CA ASN A 128 5.39 32.41 -15.83
C ASN A 128 5.05 33.91 -15.70
N GLU A 129 4.99 34.43 -14.47
CA GLU A 129 4.86 35.86 -14.19
C GLU A 129 6.06 36.64 -14.74
N ALA A 130 7.29 36.17 -14.49
CA ALA A 130 8.51 36.81 -14.98
C ALA A 130 8.60 36.82 -16.52
N GLU A 131 8.21 35.72 -17.18
CA GLU A 131 8.12 35.64 -18.65
C GLU A 131 7.11 36.66 -19.20
N HIS A 132 5.94 36.77 -18.55
CA HIS A 132 4.96 37.78 -18.92
C HIS A 132 5.55 39.19 -18.79
N CYS A 133 6.08 39.55 -17.62
CA CYS A 133 6.73 40.85 -17.37
C CYS A 133 7.85 41.15 -18.37
N LYS A 134 8.65 40.15 -18.75
CA LYS A 134 9.70 40.29 -19.77
C LYS A 134 9.11 40.63 -21.13
N LYS A 135 8.07 39.91 -21.56
CA LYS A 135 7.40 40.10 -22.86
C LYS A 135 6.78 41.48 -23.00
N VAL A 136 6.14 41.98 -21.94
CA VAL A 136 5.48 43.29 -21.94
C VAL A 136 6.39 44.43 -21.44
N ASN A 137 7.66 44.12 -21.15
CA ASN A 137 8.65 45.07 -20.62
C ASN A 137 8.19 45.80 -19.34
N TRP A 138 7.49 45.09 -18.44
CA TRP A 138 7.06 45.60 -17.14
C TRP A 138 8.06 45.28 -16.02
N ALA A 139 7.96 46.04 -14.93
CA ALA A 139 8.68 45.75 -13.70
C ALA A 139 8.18 44.41 -13.11
N PHE A 140 9.12 43.56 -12.69
CA PHE A 140 8.79 42.30 -12.04
C PHE A 140 8.79 42.48 -10.52
N ARG A 141 7.65 42.19 -9.87
CA ARG A 141 7.46 42.27 -8.41
C ARG A 141 8.01 43.57 -7.78
N SER A 142 7.89 44.67 -8.52
CA SER A 142 8.35 45.98 -8.08
C SER A 142 7.42 47.07 -8.59
N SER A 143 7.21 48.09 -7.75
CA SER A 143 6.50 49.32 -8.10
C SER A 143 7.36 50.34 -8.84
N ASN A 144 8.64 50.02 -9.11
CA ASN A 144 9.53 50.89 -9.85
C ASN A 144 9.49 50.60 -11.36
N TYR A 145 8.78 51.46 -12.10
CA TYR A 145 8.55 51.35 -13.54
C TYR A 145 9.63 52.02 -14.41
N SER A 146 10.80 52.36 -13.86
CA SER A 146 11.89 53.01 -14.63
C SER A 146 12.59 52.09 -15.65
N GLY A 147 12.12 50.85 -15.83
CA GLY A 147 12.70 49.85 -16.72
C GLY A 147 13.90 49.09 -16.12
N VAL A 148 14.51 49.58 -15.03
CA VAL A 148 15.64 48.91 -14.35
C VAL A 148 15.21 47.64 -13.60
N LYS A 149 13.95 47.58 -13.17
CA LYS A 149 13.33 46.39 -12.54
C LYS A 149 12.68 45.44 -13.56
N GLY A 150 12.93 45.65 -14.84
CA GLY A 150 12.54 44.72 -15.89
C GLY A 150 13.38 43.44 -15.82
N VAL A 151 12.79 42.31 -16.24
CA VAL A 151 13.46 41.01 -16.30
C VAL A 151 14.53 41.03 -17.39
N ALA A 152 15.76 40.66 -17.05
CA ALA A 152 16.87 40.48 -17.97
C ALA A 152 16.97 39.03 -18.44
N SER A 153 17.04 38.07 -17.51
CA SER A 153 17.12 36.64 -17.81
C SER A 153 16.34 35.81 -16.79
N ILE A 154 15.92 34.63 -17.24
CA ILE A 154 15.29 33.60 -16.41
C ILE A 154 16.09 32.34 -16.64
N THR A 155 16.61 31.74 -15.58
CA THR A 155 17.47 30.56 -15.68
C THR A 155 16.98 29.49 -14.73
N GLU A 156 16.78 28.28 -15.25
CA GLU A 156 16.45 27.14 -14.40
C GLU A 156 17.63 26.81 -13.48
N THR A 157 17.30 26.64 -12.20
CA THR A 157 18.26 26.29 -11.15
C THR A 157 17.78 25.04 -10.42
N SER A 158 18.73 24.27 -9.90
CA SER A 158 18.41 23.09 -9.10
C SER A 158 18.58 23.39 -7.62
N ALA A 159 17.50 23.20 -6.86
CA ALA A 159 17.54 23.21 -5.41
C ALA A 159 18.19 21.94 -4.87
N LEU A 160 17.89 20.79 -5.50
CA LEU A 160 18.35 19.46 -5.12
C LEU A 160 19.88 19.35 -5.14
N ASN A 161 20.44 18.86 -4.05
CA ASN A 161 21.83 18.45 -3.98
C ASN A 161 21.98 16.94 -3.81
N LYS A 162 23.18 16.42 -4.04
CA LYS A 162 23.47 14.99 -3.97
C LYS A 162 23.15 14.40 -2.60
N GLY A 163 23.46 15.11 -1.51
CA GLY A 163 23.16 14.65 -0.15
C GLY A 163 21.66 14.47 0.10
N GLN A 164 20.83 15.38 -0.43
CA GLN A 164 19.37 15.29 -0.35
C GLN A 164 18.84 14.12 -1.20
N LEU A 165 19.37 13.94 -2.40
CA LEU A 165 19.01 12.80 -3.25
C LEU A 165 19.38 11.47 -2.60
N ASP A 166 20.63 11.33 -2.11
CA ASP A 166 21.13 10.13 -1.44
C ASP A 166 20.33 9.85 -0.16
N GLY A 167 20.01 10.89 0.62
CA GLY A 167 19.17 10.78 1.82
C GLY A 167 17.76 10.28 1.49
N PHE A 168 17.15 10.79 0.42
CA PHE A 168 15.83 10.34 -0.03
C PHE A 168 15.86 8.90 -0.59
N VAL A 169 16.91 8.54 -1.35
CA VAL A 169 17.17 7.16 -1.79
C VAL A 169 17.25 6.22 -0.60
N GLN A 170 17.98 6.61 0.45
CA GLN A 170 18.11 5.79 1.65
C GLN A 170 16.79 5.65 2.41
N GLN A 171 15.99 6.71 2.47
CA GLN A 171 14.64 6.64 3.05
C GLN A 171 13.75 5.65 2.27
N MET A 172 13.78 5.69 0.93
CA MET A 172 13.01 4.77 0.10
C MET A 172 13.45 3.31 0.28
N LYS A 173 14.78 3.05 0.34
CA LYS A 173 15.31 1.72 0.66
C LYS A 173 14.81 1.22 2.01
N SER A 174 14.91 2.04 3.05
CA SER A 174 14.43 1.66 4.39
C SER A 174 12.93 1.34 4.41
N ASN A 175 12.12 2.10 3.68
CA ASN A 175 10.68 1.82 3.53
C ASN A 175 10.43 0.49 2.81
N ILE A 176 11.17 0.20 1.73
CA ILE A 176 11.09 -1.08 1.01
C ILE A 176 11.49 -2.24 1.93
N ASP A 177 12.58 -2.12 2.67
CA ASP A 177 13.05 -3.16 3.58
C ASP A 177 12.01 -3.45 4.68
N SER A 178 11.41 -2.40 5.25
CA SER A 178 10.34 -2.54 6.26
C SER A 178 9.12 -3.28 5.69
N LEU A 179 8.68 -2.91 4.50
CA LEU A 179 7.55 -3.55 3.81
C LEU A 179 7.87 -4.99 3.42
N SER A 180 9.07 -5.25 2.92
CA SER A 180 9.55 -6.59 2.55
C SER A 180 9.57 -7.52 3.78
N ASN A 181 10.10 -7.06 4.91
CA ASN A 181 10.09 -7.82 6.16
C ASN A 181 8.65 -8.11 6.64
N SER A 182 7.77 -7.10 6.57
CA SER A 182 6.35 -7.27 6.91
C SER A 182 5.65 -8.26 5.99
N GLN A 183 5.96 -8.24 4.69
CA GLN A 183 5.44 -9.15 3.70
C GLN A 183 5.91 -10.59 3.94
N GLN A 184 7.19 -10.80 4.27
CA GLN A 184 7.72 -12.13 4.59
C GLN A 184 6.99 -12.74 5.80
N MET A 185 6.74 -11.95 6.84
CA MET A 185 5.93 -12.37 7.99
C MET A 185 4.50 -12.72 7.58
N ASP A 186 3.92 -11.93 6.69
CA ASP A 186 2.57 -12.19 6.19
C ASP A 186 2.48 -13.45 5.32
N MET A 187 3.55 -13.79 4.60
CA MET A 187 3.66 -15.05 3.87
C MET A 187 3.76 -16.26 4.81
N LEU A 188 4.51 -16.16 5.92
CA LEU A 188 4.54 -17.21 6.95
C LEU A 188 3.16 -17.39 7.58
N ARG A 189 2.45 -16.30 7.84
CA ARG A 189 1.05 -16.35 8.31
C ARG A 189 0.13 -16.99 7.29
N LEU A 190 0.27 -16.68 5.99
CA LEU A 190 -0.49 -17.34 4.93
C LEU A 190 -0.27 -18.85 4.89
N GLN A 191 0.98 -19.29 5.00
CA GLN A 191 1.31 -20.71 5.06
C GLN A 191 0.68 -21.37 6.29
N SER A 192 0.76 -20.73 7.45
CA SER A 192 0.13 -21.24 8.68
C SER A 192 -1.40 -21.30 8.57
N LEU A 193 -2.05 -20.26 8.04
CA LEU A 193 -3.50 -20.23 7.82
C LEU A 193 -3.93 -21.29 6.81
N SER A 194 -3.17 -21.48 5.75
CA SER A 194 -3.42 -22.54 4.76
C SER A 194 -3.36 -23.93 5.40
N ASN A 195 -2.35 -24.19 6.22
CA ASN A 195 -2.24 -25.46 6.96
C ASN A 195 -3.43 -25.65 7.92
N LYS A 196 -3.76 -24.64 8.75
CA LYS A 196 -4.93 -24.70 9.66
C LYS A 196 -6.24 -24.91 8.93
N ARG A 197 -6.40 -24.31 7.75
CA ARG A 197 -7.56 -24.49 6.88
C ARG A 197 -7.65 -25.94 6.39
N ASN A 198 -6.55 -26.51 5.90
CA ASN A 198 -6.51 -27.90 5.45
C ASN A 198 -6.81 -28.88 6.59
N GLU A 199 -6.21 -28.69 7.77
CA GLU A 199 -6.51 -29.49 8.96
C GLU A 199 -7.99 -29.38 9.34
N ALA A 200 -8.57 -28.18 9.34
CA ALA A 200 -10.00 -27.99 9.61
C ALA A 200 -10.89 -28.69 8.57
N PHE A 201 -10.52 -28.67 7.29
CA PHE A 201 -11.22 -29.39 6.23
C PHE A 201 -11.13 -30.90 6.39
N GLU A 202 -9.97 -31.44 6.78
CA GLU A 202 -9.81 -32.87 7.07
C GLU A 202 -10.66 -33.30 8.27
N VAL A 203 -10.63 -32.52 9.36
CA VAL A 203 -11.47 -32.77 10.55
C VAL A 203 -12.95 -32.72 10.19
N MET A 204 -13.38 -31.73 9.39
CA MET A 204 -14.77 -31.61 8.93
C MET A 204 -15.17 -32.80 8.05
N THR A 205 -14.30 -33.22 7.14
CA THR A 205 -14.55 -34.38 6.26
C THR A 205 -14.67 -35.66 7.07
N ASN A 206 -13.77 -35.87 8.03
CA ASN A 206 -13.82 -37.03 8.92
C ASN A 206 -15.05 -37.02 9.82
N PHE A 207 -15.47 -35.84 10.30
CA PHE A 207 -16.71 -35.69 11.06
C PHE A 207 -17.95 -36.03 10.23
N ILE A 208 -18.04 -35.54 8.99
CA ILE A 208 -19.15 -35.86 8.08
C ILE A 208 -19.21 -37.36 7.77
N LYS A 209 -18.05 -37.99 7.49
CA LYS A 209 -17.97 -39.45 7.27
C LYS A 209 -18.50 -40.21 8.49
N LYS A 210 -18.03 -39.85 9.69
CA LYS A 210 -18.48 -40.48 10.94
C LYS A 210 -19.98 -40.30 11.19
N MET A 211 -20.54 -39.14 10.83
CA MET A 211 -22.00 -38.91 10.90
C MET A 211 -22.78 -39.73 9.87
N GLN A 212 -22.25 -39.93 8.67
CA GLN A 212 -22.86 -40.81 7.67
C GLN A 212 -22.84 -42.26 8.13
N ASP A 213 -21.72 -42.73 8.68
CA ASP A 213 -21.57 -44.09 9.22
C ASP A 213 -22.51 -44.33 10.40
N ASN A 214 -22.62 -43.36 11.33
CA ASN A 214 -23.57 -43.42 12.44
C ASN A 214 -25.02 -43.50 11.94
N ARG A 215 -25.41 -42.67 10.96
CA ARG A 215 -26.75 -42.74 10.35
C ARG A 215 -26.99 -44.07 9.67
N ASN A 216 -26.02 -44.59 8.94
CA ASN A 216 -26.11 -45.89 8.28
C ASN A 216 -26.23 -47.03 9.29
N SER A 217 -25.55 -46.96 10.43
CA SER A 217 -25.69 -47.94 11.51
C SER A 217 -27.06 -47.88 12.20
N ILE A 218 -27.61 -46.68 12.42
CA ILE A 218 -28.97 -46.51 12.95
C ILE A 218 -30.01 -47.06 11.98
N ILE A 219 -29.92 -46.72 10.69
CA ILE A 219 -30.81 -47.26 9.65
C ILE A 219 -30.63 -48.77 9.51
N GLY A 220 -29.39 -49.27 9.60
CA GLY A 220 -29.06 -50.68 9.54
C GLY A 220 -29.62 -51.49 10.70
N ASN A 221 -29.65 -50.94 11.92
CA ASN A 221 -30.25 -51.59 13.10
C ASN A 221 -31.79 -51.48 13.15
N MET A 222 -32.39 -50.60 12.33
CA MET A 222 -33.85 -50.46 12.20
C MET A 222 -34.46 -51.29 11.06
N ARG A 223 -33.63 -51.97 10.26
CA ARG A 223 -34.06 -52.96 9.26
C ARG A 223 -33.96 -54.36 9.83
#